data_AF-A0A5C0SL31-F1
#
_entry.id   AF-A0A5C0SL31-F1
#
_cell.length_a   1.000
_cell.length_b   1.000
_cell.length_c   1.000
_cell.angle_alpha   90.00
_cell.angle_beta   90.00
_cell.angle_gamma   90.00
#
_symmetry.space_group_name_H-M   'P 1'
#
loop_
_entity.id
_entity.type
_entity.pdbx_description
1 polymer ?
#
loop_
_entity_poly.entity_id
_entity_poly.type
_entity_poly.pdbx_seq_one_letter_code
_entity_poly.pdbx_strand_id
1 'polypeptide(L)' 'MIQMAQRGRKGGIKLGPGQFVTRVGSKYMIVIPKEVRDELNINEGDTVIITVKKARVEVVPVD' A
#
# COMPACT_ATOMS: atom_id res chain seq x y z
N MET A 1 -14.78 2.52 32.21
CA MET A 1 -15.43 3.34 31.16
C MET A 1 -14.61 3.22 29.88
N ILE A 2 -15.22 2.71 28.82
CA ILE A 2 -14.61 2.52 27.50
C ILE A 2 -14.59 3.88 26.79
N GLN A 3 -13.43 4.30 26.27
CA GLN A 3 -13.40 5.29 25.20
C GLN A 3 -12.70 4.70 23.98
N MET A 4 -13.55 4.43 23.00
CA MET A 4 -13.23 4.07 21.63
C MET A 4 -12.40 5.17 20.95
N ALA A 5 -11.36 4.77 20.22
CA ALA A 5 -10.97 5.24 18.89
C ALA A 5 -9.45 5.13 18.65
N GLN A 6 -8.91 3.91 18.49
CA GLN A 6 -7.66 3.74 17.72
C GLN A 6 -7.94 3.85 16.21
N ARG A 7 -8.70 4.87 15.81
CA ARG A 7 -9.16 5.13 14.44
C ARG A 7 -8.09 5.92 13.68
N GLY A 8 -6.87 5.38 13.63
CA GLY A 8 -5.69 6.14 13.15
C GLY A 8 -4.64 5.38 12.35
N ARG A 9 -4.58 4.04 12.38
CA ARG A 9 -3.59 3.31 11.56
C ARG A 9 -4.14 3.04 10.16
N LYS A 10 -4.20 4.07 9.30
CA LYS A 10 -4.45 3.95 7.85
C LYS A 10 -3.19 3.47 7.10
N GLY A 11 -2.48 2.50 7.66
CA GLY A 11 -1.25 1.95 7.09
C GLY A 11 -1.26 0.43 7.24
N GLY A 12 -0.71 -0.27 6.24
CA GLY A 12 -0.57 -1.72 6.31
C GLY A 12 0.25 -2.15 7.53
N ILE A 13 -0.01 -3.36 8.02
CA ILE A 13 0.79 -4.01 9.06
C ILE A 13 1.95 -4.73 8.35
N LYS A 14 3.19 -4.45 8.77
CA LYS A 14 4.36 -5.20 8.30
C LYS A 14 4.29 -6.62 8.84
N LEU A 15 4.28 -7.61 7.93
CA LEU A 15 4.30 -9.04 8.28
C LEU A 15 5.72 -9.61 8.28
N GLY A 16 6.62 -9.03 7.48
CA GLY A 16 7.99 -9.49 7.33
C GLY A 16 8.80 -8.56 6.41
N PRO A 17 10.04 -8.92 6.06
CA PRO A 17 10.83 -8.19 5.09
C PRO A 17 10.07 -8.07 3.75
N GLY A 18 9.84 -6.84 3.27
CA GLY A 18 9.13 -6.59 2.01
C GLY A 18 7.64 -7.00 1.97
N GLN A 19 7.04 -7.40 3.10
CA GLN A 19 5.66 -7.89 3.14
C GLN A 19 4.79 -7.06 4.08
N PHE A 20 3.70 -6.54 3.54
CA PHE A 20 2.75 -5.71 4.26
C PHE A 20 1.32 -6.17 3.98
N VAL A 21 0.49 -6.25 5.01
CA VAL A 21 -0.95 -6.49 4.86
C VAL A 21 -1.71 -5.20 5.11
N THR A 22 -2.48 -4.79 4.12
CA THR A 22 -3.40 -3.65 4.23
C THR A 22 -4.81 -4.07 3.82
N ARG A 23 -5.79 -3.28 4.24
CA ARG A 23 -7.17 -3.45 3.77
C ARG A 23 -7.33 -2.67 2.46
N VAL A 24 -8.20 -3.17 1.59
CA VAL A 24 -8.69 -2.39 0.45
C VAL A 24 -9.53 -1.24 1.00
N GLY A 25 -9.14 -0.02 0.65
CA GLY A 25 -9.80 1.21 1.04
C GLY A 25 -11.05 1.49 0.22
N SER A 26 -11.57 2.71 0.35
CA SER A 26 -12.67 3.18 -0.49
C SER A 26 -12.24 3.24 -1.96
N LYS A 27 -13.22 3.11 -2.86
CA LYS A 27 -13.00 3.08 -4.32
C LYS A 27 -12.02 1.99 -4.78
N TYR A 28 -11.92 0.89 -4.03
CA TYR A 28 -11.05 -0.25 -4.36
C TYR A 28 -9.55 0.09 -4.38
N MET A 29 -9.14 1.18 -3.72
CA MET A 29 -7.74 1.59 -3.68
C MET A 29 -6.99 0.87 -2.56
N ILE A 30 -5.77 0.43 -2.85
CA ILE A 30 -4.80 0.00 -1.82
C ILE A 30 -3.84 1.15 -1.53
N VAL A 31 -3.45 1.27 -0.26
CA VAL A 31 -2.42 2.24 0.14
C VAL A 31 -1.08 1.54 0.03
N ILE A 32 -0.15 2.14 -0.74
CA ILE A 32 1.25 1.74 -0.75
C ILE A 32 1.86 2.21 0.60
N PRO A 33 2.37 1.30 1.45
CA PRO A 33 3.02 1.68 2.70
C PRO A 33 4.18 2.65 2.45
N LYS A 34 4.43 3.56 3.40
CA LYS A 34 5.47 4.58 3.26
C LYS A 34 6.82 3.97 2.94
N GLU A 35 7.18 2.87 3.61
CA GLU A 35 8.47 2.20 3.40
C GLU A 35 8.62 1.67 1.96
N VAL A 36 7.54 1.10 1.40
CA VAL A 36 7.53 0.60 0.02
C VAL A 36 7.62 1.76 -0.97
N ARG A 37 6.90 2.86 -0.71
CA ARG A 37 6.93 4.06 -1.53
C ARG A 37 8.33 4.69 -1.55
N ASP A 38 8.97 4.81 -0.38
CA ASP A 38 10.30 5.38 -0.23
C ASP A 38 11.35 4.49 -0.91
N GLU A 39 11.22 3.15 -0.81
CA GLU A 39 12.10 2.18 -1.49
C GLU A 39 11.97 2.23 -3.02
N LEU A 40 10.76 2.41 -3.54
CA LEU A 40 10.49 2.50 -4.98
C LEU A 40 10.59 3.94 -5.53
N ASN A 41 10.90 4.92 -4.67
CA ASN A 41 10.95 6.35 -5.00
C ASN A 41 9.69 6.86 -5.75
N ILE A 42 8.50 6.41 -5.33
CA ILE A 42 7.23 6.81 -5.95
C ILE A 42 6.72 8.11 -5.31
N ASN A 43 6.43 9.10 -6.13
CA ASN A 43 5.89 10.39 -5.73
C ASN A 43 4.44 10.58 -6.19
N GLU A 44 3.75 11.55 -5.60
CA GLU A 44 2.41 11.92 -6.04
C GLU A 44 2.46 12.47 -7.47
N GLY A 45 1.64 11.92 -8.36
CA GLY A 45 1.61 12.27 -9.78
C GLY A 45 2.42 11.34 -10.68
N ASP A 46 3.26 10.48 -10.10
CA ASP A 46 4.04 9.51 -10.89
C ASP A 46 3.13 8.47 -11.55
N THR A 47 3.53 8.03 -12.73
CA THR A 47 2.83 6.95 -13.44
C THR A 47 3.42 5.60 -13.02
N VAL A 48 2.55 4.61 -12.80
CA VAL A 48 2.94 3.22 -12.52
C VAL A 48 2.31 2.28 -13.53
N ILE A 49 3.03 1.24 -13.92
CA ILE A 49 2.50 0.11 -14.70
C ILE A 49 1.92 -0.91 -13.73
N ILE A 50 0.67 -1.31 -13.98
CA ILE A 50 0.00 -2.39 -13.24
C ILE A 50 -0.09 -3.61 -14.15
N THR A 51 0.57 -4.70 -13.76
CA THR A 51 0.52 -5.98 -14.50
C THR A 51 -0.17 -7.06 -13.66
N VAL A 52 -1.15 -7.74 -14.25
CA VAL A 52 -1.82 -8.90 -13.62
C VAL A 52 -1.11 -10.18 -14.06
N LYS A 53 -0.58 -10.95 -13.11
CA LYS A 53 0.07 -12.24 -13.37
C LYS A 53 -0.56 -13.33 -12.50
N LYS A 54 -1.30 -14.27 -13.10
CA LYS A 54 -2.00 -15.35 -12.39
C LYS A 54 -2.90 -14.77 -11.28
N ALA A 55 -2.52 -14.93 -10.02
CA ALA A 55 -3.27 -14.48 -8.83
C ALA A 55 -2.59 -13.31 -8.09
N ARG A 56 -1.66 -12.59 -8.74
CA ARG A 56 -0.95 -11.44 -8.16
C ARG A 56 -0.95 -10.24 -9.10
N VAL A 57 -0.79 -9.06 -8.51
CA VAL A 57 -0.58 -7.79 -9.20
C VAL A 57 0.86 -7.33 -8.94
N GLU A 58 1.55 -6.93 -9.99
CA GLU A 58 2.86 -6.27 -9.92
C GLU A 58 2.68 -4.80 -10.29
N VAL A 59 3.25 -3.91 -9.48
CA VAL A 59 3.22 -2.44 -9.70
C VAL A 59 4.66 -1.98 -9.86
N VAL A 60 4.95 -1.30 -10.97
CA VAL A 60 6.31 -0.85 -11.31
C VAL A 60 6.24 0.63 -11.68
N PRO A 61 7.09 1.51 -11.10
CA PRO A 61 7.21 2.90 -11.53
C PRO A 61 7.57 3.01 -13.02
N VAL A 62 7.07 4.04 -13.68
CA VAL A 62 7.55 4.46 -15.01
C VAL A 62 8.58 5.55 -14.80
N ASP A 63 9.78 5.38 -15.36
CA ASP A 63 10.83 6.41 -15.37
C ASP A 63 10.43 7.65 -16.19
#